data_AF-F6B816-F1
#
_entry.id   AF-F6B816-F1
#
_cell.length_a   1.000
_cell.length_b   1.000
_cell.length_c   1.000
_cell.angle_alpha   90.00
_cell.angle_beta   90.00
_cell.angle_gamma   90.00
#
_symmetry.space_group_name_H-M   'P 1'
#
loop_
_entity.id
_entity.type
_entity.pdbx_description
1 polymer ?
#
loop_
_entity_poly.entity_id
_entity_poly.type
_entity_poly.pdbx_seq_one_letter_code
_entity_poly.pdbx_strand_id
1 'polypeptide(L)'
;MEQLEHLYTIKKEKIEKILKLTIQQKLAIESQDVEQLHNLLAERQTVMDEVDGLNGEIGRLERSGLSSAMAESIRIFKREIDTLWQQIVVLDEQNKAALNRQFLEVKRKIIGLKNSKTVQQAYFPNRQQNFGYFVDNKK
;
A
#
# COMPACT_ATOMS: atom_id res chain seq x y z
N MET A 1 -5.56 -37.01 -0.66
CA MET A 1 -6.60 -35.96 -0.67
C MET A 1 -6.44 -35.03 0.52
N GLU A 2 -6.31 -35.56 1.74
CA GLU A 2 -6.17 -34.78 2.99
C GLU A 2 -5.05 -33.72 2.97
N GLN A 3 -3.85 -34.04 2.44
CA GLN A 3 -2.76 -33.05 2.32
C GLN A 3 -3.10 -31.87 1.40
N LEU A 4 -3.83 -32.11 0.30
CA LEU A 4 -4.15 -31.05 -0.64
C LEU A 4 -5.27 -30.15 -0.11
N GLU A 5 -6.27 -30.74 0.55
CA GLU A 5 -7.29 -29.99 1.27
C GLU A 5 -6.67 -29.12 2.36
N HIS A 6 -5.72 -29.66 3.13
CA HIS A 6 -4.98 -28.91 4.14
C HIS A 6 -4.24 -27.69 3.54
N LEU A 7 -3.57 -27.85 2.39
CA LEU A 7 -2.92 -26.73 1.70
C LEU A 7 -3.92 -25.66 1.22
N TYR A 8 -5.11 -26.07 0.76
CA TYR A 8 -6.18 -25.12 0.43
C TYR A 8 -6.73 -24.40 1.66
N THR A 9 -6.86 -25.07 2.80
CA THR A 9 -7.23 -24.45 4.07
C THR A 9 -6.21 -23.39 4.47
N ILE A 10 -4.91 -23.74 4.50
CA ILE A 10 -3.85 -22.77 4.82
C ILE A 10 -3.90 -21.59 3.83
N LYS A 11 -4.01 -21.87 2.53
CA LYS A 11 -4.09 -20.83 1.51
C LYS A 11 -5.28 -19.88 1.75
N LYS A 12 -6.45 -20.41 2.10
CA LYS A 12 -7.62 -19.60 2.44
C LYS A 12 -7.35 -18.69 3.64
N GLU A 13 -6.81 -19.23 4.74
CA GLU A 13 -6.47 -18.45 5.93
C GLU A 13 -5.49 -17.31 5.63
N LYS A 14 -4.50 -17.56 4.77
CA LYS A 14 -3.54 -16.53 4.33
C LYS A 14 -4.21 -15.43 3.51
N ILE A 15 -5.14 -15.79 2.64
CA ILE A 15 -5.90 -14.82 1.85
C ILE A 15 -6.87 -14.01 2.73
N GLU A 16 -7.50 -14.63 3.72
CA GLU A 16 -8.28 -13.92 4.73
C GLU A 16 -7.40 -12.93 5.52
N LYS A 17 -6.15 -13.32 5.84
CA LYS A 17 -5.18 -12.41 6.45
C LYS A 17 -4.83 -11.24 5.52
N ILE A 18 -4.63 -11.47 4.22
CA ILE A 18 -4.40 -10.39 3.24
C ILE A 18 -5.61 -9.44 3.21
N LEU A 19 -6.83 -9.96 3.20
CA LEU A 19 -8.05 -9.13 3.25
C LEU A 19 -8.09 -8.27 4.52
N LYS A 20 -7.80 -8.86 5.68
CA LYS A 20 -7.72 -8.12 6.95
C LYS A 20 -6.67 -7.01 6.91
N LEU A 21 -5.48 -7.29 6.35
CA LEU A 21 -4.43 -6.29 6.19
C LEU A 21 -4.85 -5.17 5.23
N THR A 22 -5.49 -5.48 4.11
CA THR A 22 -6.03 -4.49 3.17
C THR A 22 -7.11 -3.60 3.83
N ILE A 23 -7.95 -4.16 4.71
CA ILE A 23 -8.90 -3.36 5.52
C ILE A 23 -8.16 -2.45 6.50
N GLN A 24 -7.13 -2.95 7.19
CA GLN A 24 -6.33 -2.14 8.12
C GLN A 24 -5.56 -1.02 7.40
N GLN A 25 -5.10 -1.26 6.16
CA GLN A 25 -4.46 -0.24 5.34
C GLN A 25 -5.42 0.91 5.04
N LYS A 26 -6.70 0.62 4.80
CA LYS A 26 -7.73 1.65 4.64
C LYS A 26 -7.79 2.57 5.86
N LEU A 27 -7.82 1.98 7.06
CA LEU A 27 -7.88 2.74 8.32
C LEU A 27 -6.61 3.59 8.52
N ALA A 28 -5.44 3.03 8.24
CA ALA A 28 -4.16 3.75 8.32
C ALA A 28 -4.09 4.92 7.31
N ILE A 29 -4.64 4.73 6.11
CA ILE A 29 -4.78 5.81 5.13
C ILE A 29 -5.71 6.89 5.68
N GLU A 30 -6.90 6.53 6.16
CA GLU A 30 -7.88 7.49 6.71
C GLU A 30 -7.34 8.29 7.90
N SER A 31 -6.52 7.68 8.76
CA SER A 31 -5.86 8.32 9.89
C SER A 31 -4.56 9.05 9.54
N GLN A 32 -4.10 8.97 8.28
CA GLN A 32 -2.81 9.49 7.82
C GLN A 32 -1.59 8.90 8.57
N ASP A 33 -1.73 7.69 9.11
CA ASP A 33 -0.67 6.98 9.81
C ASP A 33 0.25 6.27 8.80
N VAL A 34 1.24 7.01 8.31
CA VAL A 34 2.19 6.55 7.28
C VAL A 34 3.08 5.42 7.79
N GLU A 35 3.46 5.44 9.07
CA GLU A 35 4.32 4.42 9.66
C GLU A 35 3.56 3.08 9.76
N GLN A 36 2.33 3.12 10.28
CA GLN A 36 1.46 1.95 10.31
C GLN A 36 1.21 1.42 8.89
N LEU A 37 0.92 2.30 7.93
CA LEU A 37 0.70 1.89 6.53
C LEU A 37 1.91 1.15 5.95
N HIS A 38 3.13 1.64 6.21
CA HIS A 38 4.36 0.97 5.78
C HIS A 38 4.50 -0.43 6.37
N ASN A 39 4.27 -0.57 7.68
CA ASN A 39 4.33 -1.87 8.38
C ASN A 39 3.29 -2.86 7.83
N LEU A 40 2.07 -2.40 7.60
CA LEU A 40 0.98 -3.21 7.04
C LEU A 40 1.29 -3.67 5.59
N LEU A 41 1.95 -2.83 4.79
CA LEU A 41 2.35 -3.20 3.43
C LEU A 41 3.46 -4.27 3.44
N ALA A 42 4.46 -4.13 4.32
CA ALA A 42 5.52 -5.12 4.48
C ALA A 42 4.97 -6.49 4.95
N GLU A 43 4.06 -6.48 5.92
CA GLU A 43 3.40 -7.72 6.38
C GLU A 43 2.56 -8.34 5.26
N ARG A 44 1.80 -7.53 4.50
CA ARG A 44 1.01 -8.02 3.37
C ARG A 44 1.90 -8.67 2.30
N GLN A 45 3.05 -8.09 2.00
CA GLN A 45 4.00 -8.67 1.04
C GLN A 45 4.51 -10.04 1.53
N THR A 46 4.87 -10.15 2.80
CA THR A 46 5.32 -11.42 3.39
C THR A 46 4.26 -12.52 3.23
N VAL A 47 2.99 -12.19 3.49
CA VAL A 47 1.88 -13.15 3.34
C VAL A 47 1.62 -13.49 1.86
N MET A 48 1.80 -12.55 0.94
CA MET A 48 1.71 -12.83 -0.50
C MET A 48 2.78 -13.80 -0.97
N ASP A 49 4.03 -13.62 -0.52
CA ASP A 49 5.13 -14.52 -0.86
C ASP A 49 4.85 -15.95 -0.35
N GLU A 50 4.25 -16.09 0.84
CA GLU A 50 3.79 -17.39 1.37
C GLU A 50 2.69 -18.03 0.50
N VAL A 51 1.72 -17.23 0.02
CA VAL A 51 0.66 -17.70 -0.88
C VAL A 51 1.25 -18.18 -2.21
N ASP A 52 2.26 -17.50 -2.74
CA ASP A 52 2.96 -17.93 -3.95
C ASP A 52 3.71 -19.24 -3.75
N GLY A 53 4.33 -19.43 -2.58
CA GLY A 53 4.89 -20.72 -2.16
C GLY A 53 3.85 -21.85 -2.18
N LEU A 54 2.68 -21.60 -1.57
CA LEU A 54 1.55 -22.55 -1.54
C LEU A 54 1.02 -22.86 -2.94
N ASN A 55 0.92 -21.86 -3.81
CA ASN A 55 0.52 -22.05 -5.20
C ASN A 55 1.47 -23.00 -5.93
N GLY A 56 2.78 -22.85 -5.70
CA GLY A 56 3.80 -23.74 -6.23
C GLY A 56 3.63 -25.19 -5.75
N GLU A 57 3.36 -25.39 -4.45
CA GLU A 57 3.16 -26.72 -3.87
C GLU A 57 1.87 -27.39 -4.35
N ILE A 58 0.74 -26.67 -4.31
CA ILE A 58 -0.55 -27.12 -4.83
C ILE A 58 -0.41 -27.53 -6.30
N GLY A 59 0.23 -26.69 -7.12
CA GLY A 59 0.43 -26.99 -8.53
C GLY A 59 1.30 -28.23 -8.78
N ARG A 60 2.30 -28.51 -7.93
CA ARG A 60 3.08 -29.75 -8.01
C ARG A 60 2.22 -30.98 -7.68
N LEU A 61 1.40 -30.90 -6.62
CA LEU A 61 0.53 -32.00 -6.23
C LEU A 61 -0.56 -32.27 -7.26
N GLU A 62 -1.21 -31.25 -7.81
CA GLU A 62 -2.22 -31.40 -8.87
C GLU A 62 -1.63 -32.07 -10.13
N ARG A 63 -0.38 -31.75 -10.51
CA ARG A 63 0.29 -32.39 -11.66
C ARG A 63 0.75 -33.82 -11.41
N SER A 64 0.96 -34.21 -10.15
CA SER A 64 1.45 -35.53 -9.76
C SER A 64 0.41 -36.67 -9.88
N GLY A 65 -0.77 -36.38 -10.41
CA GLY A 65 -1.83 -37.38 -10.61
C GLY A 65 -2.80 -37.52 -9.43
N LEU A 66 -2.63 -36.74 -8.35
CA LEU A 66 -3.73 -36.41 -7.44
C LEU A 66 -4.72 -35.52 -8.21
N SER A 67 -5.53 -36.13 -9.07
CA SER A 67 -6.65 -35.49 -9.76
C SER A 67 -7.71 -35.09 -8.75
N SER A 68 -7.46 -33.97 -8.08
CA SER A 68 -8.32 -33.40 -7.05
C SER A 68 -9.30 -32.36 -7.62
N ALA A 69 -9.15 -32.04 -8.91
CA ALA A 69 -10.03 -31.14 -9.65
C ALA A 69 -11.51 -31.61 -9.64
N MET A 70 -11.78 -32.84 -9.21
CA MET A 70 -13.12 -33.40 -9.04
C MET A 70 -13.64 -33.45 -7.60
N ALA A 71 -12.82 -33.20 -6.57
CA ALA A 71 -13.33 -33.16 -5.20
C ALA A 71 -14.13 -31.86 -4.99
N GLU A 72 -15.40 -31.99 -4.60
CA GLU A 72 -16.29 -30.83 -4.41
C GLU A 72 -15.77 -29.89 -3.31
N SER A 73 -15.12 -30.42 -2.28
CA SER A 73 -14.43 -29.65 -1.23
C SER A 73 -13.41 -28.67 -1.81
N ILE A 74 -12.56 -29.11 -2.72
CA ILE A 74 -11.53 -28.27 -3.36
C ILE A 74 -12.16 -27.23 -4.29
N ARG A 75 -13.28 -27.57 -4.95
CA ARG A 75 -14.04 -26.59 -5.74
C ARG A 75 -14.65 -25.49 -4.87
N ILE A 76 -15.16 -25.85 -3.70
CA ILE A 76 -15.66 -24.88 -2.72
C ILE A 76 -14.52 -23.96 -2.28
N PHE A 77 -13.37 -24.52 -1.88
CA PHE A 77 -12.20 -23.70 -1.50
C PHE A 77 -11.76 -22.75 -2.60
N LYS A 78 -11.70 -23.20 -3.86
CA LYS A 78 -11.35 -22.33 -5.01
C LYS A 78 -12.33 -21.17 -5.15
N ARG A 79 -13.64 -21.41 -5.09
CA ARG A 79 -14.67 -20.35 -5.18
C ARG A 79 -14.58 -19.35 -4.02
N GLU A 80 -14.37 -19.83 -2.80
CA GLU A 80 -14.23 -18.96 -1.63
C GLU A 80 -12.97 -18.09 -1.75
N ILE A 81 -11.85 -18.68 -2.16
CA ILE A 81 -10.59 -17.97 -2.41
C ILE A 81 -10.77 -16.90 -3.51
N ASP A 82 -11.43 -17.22 -4.61
CA ASP A 82 -11.69 -16.28 -5.69
C ASP A 82 -12.56 -15.11 -5.21
N THR A 83 -13.56 -15.41 -4.38
CA THR A 83 -14.45 -14.39 -3.78
C THR A 83 -13.65 -13.45 -2.88
N LEU A 84 -12.74 -13.98 -2.05
CA LEU A 84 -11.87 -13.17 -1.21
C LEU A 84 -10.93 -12.30 -2.05
N TRP A 85 -10.35 -12.83 -3.13
CA TRP A 85 -9.50 -12.06 -4.04
C TRP A 85 -10.25 -10.90 -4.69
N GLN A 86 -11.49 -11.12 -5.14
CA GLN A 86 -12.32 -10.05 -5.69
C GLN A 86 -12.55 -8.92 -4.67
N GLN A 87 -12.82 -9.28 -3.41
CA GLN A 87 -12.97 -8.28 -2.34
C GLN A 87 -11.68 -7.49 -2.10
N ILE A 88 -10.52 -8.18 -2.06
CA ILE A 88 -9.21 -7.55 -1.90
C ILE A 88 -8.96 -6.55 -3.02
N VAL A 89 -9.19 -6.93 -4.28
CA VAL A 89 -8.98 -6.07 -5.44
C VAL A 89 -9.81 -4.79 -5.35
N VAL A 90 -11.11 -4.91 -5.02
CA VAL A 90 -12.00 -3.75 -4.88
C VAL A 90 -11.51 -2.82 -3.76
N LEU A 91 -11.08 -3.37 -2.62
CA LEU A 91 -10.57 -2.56 -1.52
C LEU A 91 -9.22 -1.90 -1.86
N ASP A 92 -8.32 -2.60 -2.54
CA ASP A 92 -7.03 -2.04 -2.96
C ASP A 92 -7.22 -0.88 -3.95
N GLU A 93 -8.19 -0.97 -4.86
CA GLU A 93 -8.56 0.15 -5.75
C GLU A 93 -9.07 1.36 -4.96
N GLN A 94 -9.93 1.12 -3.96
CA GLN A 94 -10.43 2.17 -3.07
C GLN A 94 -9.29 2.82 -2.27
N ASN A 95 -8.38 2.01 -1.71
CA ASN A 95 -7.22 2.47 -0.95
C ASN A 95 -6.28 3.30 -1.83
N LYS A 96 -5.99 2.84 -3.05
CA LYS A 96 -5.18 3.58 -4.03
C LYS A 96 -5.80 4.93 -4.38
N ALA A 97 -7.12 4.97 -4.61
CA ALA A 97 -7.83 6.21 -4.88
C ALA A 97 -7.77 7.18 -3.68
N ALA A 98 -7.93 6.68 -2.46
CA ALA A 98 -7.83 7.47 -1.23
C ALA A 98 -6.42 8.05 -1.04
N LEU A 99 -5.39 7.23 -1.19
CA LEU A 99 -3.99 7.65 -1.07
C LEU A 99 -3.63 8.74 -2.10
N ASN A 100 -4.07 8.57 -3.35
CA ASN A 100 -3.86 9.58 -4.40
C ASN A 100 -4.51 10.93 -4.07
N ARG A 101 -5.72 10.92 -3.49
CA ARG A 101 -6.39 12.16 -3.06
C ARG A 101 -5.59 12.87 -1.96
N GLN A 102 -5.14 12.12 -0.95
CA GLN A 102 -4.32 12.67 0.13
C GLN A 102 -2.99 13.23 -0.38
N PHE A 103 -2.32 12.52 -1.30
CA PHE A 103 -1.11 13.01 -1.93
C PHE A 103 -1.32 14.33 -2.67
N LEU A 104 -2.41 14.45 -3.43
CA LEU A 104 -2.75 15.69 -4.12
C LEU A 104 -3.05 16.83 -3.13
N GLU A 105 -3.69 16.54 -2.00
CA GLU A 105 -3.95 17.51 -0.94
C GLU A 105 -2.64 18.02 -0.32
N VAL A 106 -1.73 17.12 0.04
CA VAL A 106 -0.40 17.47 0.57
C VAL A 106 0.37 18.32 -0.46
N LYS A 107 0.34 17.94 -1.74
CA LYS A 107 0.98 18.72 -2.81
C LYS A 107 0.42 20.14 -2.90
N ARG A 108 -0.90 20.31 -2.80
CA ARG A 108 -1.53 21.63 -2.76
C ARG A 108 -1.12 22.44 -1.54
N LYS A 109 -1.04 21.82 -0.35
CA LYS A 109 -0.55 22.47 0.88
C LYS A 109 0.90 22.96 0.73
N ILE A 110 1.78 22.15 0.13
CA ILE A 110 3.17 22.55 -0.15
C ILE A 110 3.23 23.76 -1.08
N ILE A 111 2.45 23.77 -2.16
CA ILE A 111 2.37 24.91 -3.08
C ILE A 111 1.86 26.17 -2.35
N GLY A 112 0.81 26.03 -1.53
CA GLY A 112 0.28 27.12 -0.71
C GLY A 112 1.34 27.69 0.25
N LEU A 113 2.12 26.83 0.91
CA LEU A 113 3.22 27.24 1.79
C LEU A 113 4.36 27.95 1.03
N LYS A 114 4.66 27.52 -0.19
CA LYS A 114 5.65 28.21 -1.03
C LYS A 114 5.17 29.61 -1.40
N ASN A 115 3.90 29.74 -1.78
CA ASN A 115 3.31 31.03 -2.14
C ASN A 115 3.23 31.97 -0.93
N SER A 116 2.86 31.46 0.25
CA SER A 116 2.84 32.28 1.47
C SER A 116 4.23 32.80 1.86
N LYS A 117 5.30 32.01 1.65
CA LYS A 117 6.68 32.49 1.82
C LYS A 117 7.01 33.62 0.84
N THR A 118 6.62 33.52 -0.43
CA THR A 118 6.82 34.60 -1.41
C THR A 118 6.08 35.86 -1.00
N VAL A 119 4.83 35.73 -0.55
CA VAL A 119 4.04 36.87 -0.05
C VAL A 119 4.68 37.49 1.19
N GLN A 120 5.12 36.67 2.16
CA GLN A 120 5.84 37.16 3.34
C GLN A 120 7.12 37.91 2.96
N GLN A 121 7.89 37.42 1.98
CA GLN A 121 9.09 38.11 1.49
C GLN A 121 8.76 39.43 0.78
N ALA A 122 7.61 39.53 0.11
CA ALA A 122 7.16 40.77 -0.53
C ALA A 122 6.75 41.84 0.50
N TYR A 123 6.12 41.44 1.61
CA TYR A 123 5.69 42.36 2.68
C TYR A 123 6.78 42.65 3.72
N PHE A 124 7.67 41.68 3.97
CA PHE A 124 8.81 41.79 4.87
C PHE A 124 10.09 41.46 4.08
N PRO A 125 10.54 42.34 3.17
CA PRO A 125 11.79 42.12 2.48
C PRO A 125 12.92 42.08 3.51
N ASN A 126 13.64 40.96 3.59
CA ASN A 126 14.87 40.84 4.35
C ASN A 126 15.85 41.90 3.80
N ARG A 127 15.87 43.08 4.41
CA ARG A 127 16.88 44.10 4.17
C ARG A 127 18.18 43.58 4.76
N GLN A 128 18.90 42.75 4.02
CA GLN A 128 20.35 42.72 4.18
C GLN A 128 20.86 44.10 3.77
N GLN A 129 21.02 44.98 4.75
CA GLN A 129 21.81 46.19 4.61
C GLN A 129 23.24 45.73 4.32
N ASN A 130 23.59 45.61 3.03
CA ASN A 130 24.97 45.73 2.62
C ASN A 130 25.38 47.17 2.95
N PHE A 131 26.00 47.36 4.11
CA PHE A 131 26.78 48.56 4.42
C PHE A 131 27.99 48.59 3.48
N GLY A 132 27.75 48.91 2.21
CA GLY A 132 28.79 49.26 1.26
C GLY A 132 29.38 50.59 1.71
N TYR A 133 30.54 50.54 2.35
CA TYR A 133 31.37 51.71 2.57
C TYR A 133 31.72 52.32 1.20
N PHE A 134 31.21 53.51 0.92
CA PHE A 134 31.74 54.36 -0.15
C PHE A 134 33.12 54.82 0.29
N VAL A 135 34.18 54.21 -0.26
CA VAL A 135 35.52 54.77 -0.21
C VAL A 135 35.71 55.58 -1.49
N ASP A 136 35.54 56.90 -1.39
CA ASP A 136 35.93 57.85 -2.44
C ASP A 136 37.47 57.92 -2.49
N ASN A 137 38.08 57.16 -3.38
CA ASN A 137 39.51 57.26 -3.64
C ASN A 137 39.75 58.37 -4.69
N LYS A 138 39.77 59.62 -4.23
CA LYS A 138 40.39 60.72 -4.97
C LYS A 138 41.84 60.90 -4.54
N LYS A 139 42.77 60.46 -5.38
CA LYS A 139 44.12 61.02 -5.52
C LYS A 139 44.54 60.95 -6.98
#